data_AF-A0A1X7D2W1-F1
#
_entry.id   AF-A0A1X7D2W1-F1
#
_cell.length_a   1.000
_cell.length_b   1.000
_cell.length_c   1.000
_cell.angle_alpha   90.00
_cell.angle_beta   90.00
_cell.angle_gamma   90.00
#
_symmetry.space_group_name_H-M   'P 1'
#
loop_
_entity.id
_entity.type
_entity.pdbx_description
1 polymer ?
#
loop_
_entity_poly.entity_id
_entity_poly.type
_entity_poly.pdbx_seq_one_letter_code
_entity_poly.pdbx_strand_id
1 'polypeptide(L)'
;MLINFISLPSSLQIVAWSGFGVGMTFAGKIAVRKIAPREQAHAHNGEVGTIMAVGGVFYGLIIATMLVRAVTHFDAAVDATQHEATRAAAFYRTAVEGSAELARRVQAPLLEYLRGVMRDEWPRQMRGLPIEPAAPQLATLSTVLRDYDPATPKQVAYLQQTQVQLNQLYAARHARLANLDTTIPEEIWIINLLGELMLILFAWMMHIPRKSLHLALVAGLAISISIVLAATLIYDTPFYGDIAVSEAPYRHAADNIADSSLSY
;
A
#
# COMPACT_ATOMS: atom_id res chain seq x y z
N MET A 1 16.37 -0.59 8.33
CA MET A 1 16.07 0.60 9.15
C MET A 1 14.71 1.20 8.77
N LEU A 2 14.42 1.41 7.48
CA LEU A 2 13.11 1.84 6.97
C LEU A 2 11.95 0.88 7.30
N ILE A 3 12.12 -0.44 7.11
CA ILE A 3 11.07 -1.43 7.41
C ILE A 3 10.61 -1.37 8.89
N ASN A 4 11.56 -1.18 9.83
CA ASN A 4 11.23 -1.06 11.24
C ASN A 4 10.39 0.20 11.54
N PHE A 5 10.65 1.31 10.83
CA PHE A 5 9.87 2.54 10.98
C PHE A 5 8.48 2.40 10.36
N ILE A 6 8.39 1.81 9.17
CA ILE A 6 7.13 1.56 8.46
C ILE A 6 6.24 0.57 9.24
N SER A 7 6.83 -0.37 9.99
CA SER A 7 6.09 -1.31 10.84
C SER A 7 5.53 -0.69 12.14
N LEU A 8 5.89 0.56 12.47
CA LEU A 8 5.34 1.24 13.65
C LEU A 8 3.85 1.55 13.45
N PRO A 9 3.06 1.66 14.54
CA PRO A 9 1.68 2.13 14.44
C PRO A 9 1.59 3.46 13.69
N SER A 10 0.57 3.64 12.86
CA SER A 10 0.38 4.85 12.04
C SER A 10 0.41 6.13 12.89
N SER A 11 -0.14 6.07 14.10
CA SER A 11 -0.09 7.18 15.05
C SER A 11 1.35 7.60 15.42
N LEU A 12 2.24 6.63 15.63
CA LEU A 12 3.63 6.89 15.96
C LEU A 12 4.40 7.42 14.75
N GLN A 13 4.08 6.95 13.54
CA GLN A 13 4.64 7.50 12.31
C GLN A 13 4.24 8.97 12.12
N ILE A 14 2.95 9.30 12.31
CA ILE A 14 2.44 10.67 12.23
C ILE A 14 3.14 11.57 13.26
N VAL A 15 3.33 11.09 14.49
CA VAL A 15 4.06 11.83 15.53
C VAL A 15 5.52 12.01 15.16
N ALA A 16 6.19 10.99 14.63
CA ALA A 16 7.59 11.07 14.23
C ALA A 16 7.80 12.06 13.07
N TRP A 17 6.95 12.02 12.04
CA TRP A 17 6.94 12.97 10.94
C TRP A 17 6.66 14.39 11.41
N SER A 18 5.64 14.57 12.27
CA SER A 18 5.33 15.88 12.85
C SER A 18 6.51 16.42 13.68
N GLY A 19 7.18 15.56 14.45
CA GLY A 19 8.39 15.89 15.18
C GLY A 19 9.55 16.28 14.27
N PHE A 20 9.71 15.59 13.14
CA PHE A 20 10.68 15.92 12.10
C PHE A 20 10.41 17.30 11.48
N GLY A 21 9.17 17.60 11.09
CA GLY A 21 8.76 18.91 10.58
C GLY A 21 9.00 20.04 11.59
N VAL A 22 8.71 19.81 12.86
CA VAL A 22 9.03 20.75 13.95
C VAL A 22 10.55 20.92 14.10
N GLY A 23 11.33 19.84 14.01
CA GLY A 23 12.79 19.88 14.00
C GLY A 23 13.34 20.74 12.85
N MET A 24 12.80 20.57 11.64
CA MET A 24 13.13 21.40 10.47
C MET A 24 12.78 22.87 10.70
N THR A 25 11.67 23.16 11.38
CA THR A 25 11.28 24.52 11.77
C THR A 25 12.35 25.16 12.66
N PHE A 26 12.88 24.45 13.67
CA PHE A 26 13.98 24.97 14.50
C PHE A 26 15.28 25.15 13.71
N ALA A 27 15.62 24.22 12.83
CA ALA A 27 16.80 24.30 11.97
C ALA A 27 16.73 25.50 11.00
N GLY A 28 15.58 25.68 10.35
CA GLY A 28 15.31 26.80 9.44
C GLY A 28 15.45 28.16 10.12
N LYS A 29 14.94 28.29 11.35
CA LYS A 29 15.15 29.49 12.18
C LYS A 29 16.62 29.83 12.39
N ILE A 30 17.45 28.82 12.67
CA ILE A 30 18.89 29.00 12.89
C ILE A 30 19.58 29.41 11.58
N ALA A 31 19.23 28.76 10.47
CA ALA A 31 19.77 29.03 9.15
C ALA A 31 19.45 30.47 8.69
N VAL A 32 18.19 30.89 8.75
CA VAL A 32 17.77 32.24 8.35
C VAL A 32 18.44 33.30 9.23
N ARG A 33 18.58 33.06 10.55
CA ARG A 33 19.29 33.98 11.44
C ARG A 33 20.77 34.18 11.07
N LYS A 34 21.41 33.16 10.48
CA LYS A 34 22.81 33.26 10.02
C LYS A 34 22.94 33.99 8.67
N ILE A 35 21.94 33.88 7.81
CA ILE A 35 22.02 34.35 6.41
C ILE A 35 21.42 35.76 6.24
N ALA A 36 20.37 36.12 7.00
CA ALA A 36 19.65 37.39 6.84
C ALA A 36 19.64 38.21 8.15
N PRO A 37 20.46 39.27 8.26
CA PRO A 37 20.40 40.24 9.37
C PRO A 37 19.05 40.98 9.40
N ARG A 38 18.55 41.24 10.62
CA ARG A 38 17.15 41.66 10.91
C ARG A 38 16.69 42.98 10.28
N GLU A 39 17.58 43.81 9.75
CA GLU A 39 17.28 45.21 9.45
C GLU A 39 16.47 45.45 8.15
N GLN A 40 16.28 44.44 7.28
CA GLN A 40 15.54 44.61 6.01
C GLN A 40 14.30 43.71 5.84
N ALA A 41 13.97 42.90 6.85
CA ALA A 41 12.92 41.87 6.74
C ALA A 41 11.49 42.43 6.58
N HIS A 42 11.24 43.67 7.01
CA HIS A 42 9.90 44.27 6.93
C HIS A 42 9.50 44.69 5.51
N ALA A 43 10.45 45.17 4.71
CA ALA A 43 10.16 45.78 3.41
C ALA A 43 9.68 44.77 2.36
N HIS A 44 10.19 43.53 2.43
CA HIS A 44 9.96 42.51 1.40
C HIS A 44 8.94 41.43 1.82
N ASN A 45 8.24 41.60 2.95
CA ASN A 45 7.24 40.64 3.44
C ASN A 45 6.16 40.30 2.40
N GLY A 46 5.70 41.31 1.64
CA GLY A 46 4.71 41.12 0.57
C GLY A 46 5.24 40.20 -0.53
N GLU A 47 6.46 40.43 -1.00
CA GLU A 47 7.11 39.65 -2.05
C GLU A 47 7.35 38.20 -1.62
N VAL A 48 7.87 38.00 -0.40
CA VAL A 48 8.05 36.67 0.18
C VAL A 48 6.72 35.95 0.31
N GLY A 49 5.68 36.63 0.79
CA GLY A 49 4.33 36.09 0.87
C GLY A 49 3.78 35.66 -0.49
N THR A 50 4.00 36.44 -1.54
CA THR A 50 3.58 36.09 -2.91
C THR A 50 4.34 34.89 -3.45
N ILE A 51 5.67 34.83 -3.28
CA ILE A 51 6.48 33.67 -3.70
C ILE A 51 6.05 32.41 -2.95
N MET A 52 5.80 32.51 -1.64
CA MET A 52 5.31 31.41 -0.83
C MET A 52 3.93 30.95 -1.28
N ALA A 53 3.02 31.87 -1.62
CA ALA A 53 1.69 31.52 -2.10
C ALA A 53 1.77 30.73 -3.43
N VAL A 54 2.53 31.25 -4.40
CA VAL A 54 2.71 30.59 -5.70
C VAL A 54 3.45 29.26 -5.55
N GLY A 55 4.58 29.24 -4.84
CA GLY A 55 5.37 28.04 -4.60
C GLY A 55 4.60 26.99 -3.78
N GLY A 56 3.84 27.43 -2.79
CA GLY A 56 3.00 26.58 -1.95
C GLY A 56 1.86 25.91 -2.73
N VAL A 57 1.29 26.59 -3.74
CA VAL A 57 0.30 25.98 -4.64
C VAL A 57 0.93 24.86 -5.48
N PHE A 58 2.08 25.11 -6.12
CA PHE A 58 2.75 24.08 -6.92
C PHE A 58 3.24 22.91 -6.06
N TYR A 59 3.82 23.20 -4.90
CA TYR A 59 4.23 22.17 -3.95
C TYR A 59 3.03 21.35 -3.44
N GLY A 60 1.93 22.04 -3.09
CA GLY A 60 0.66 21.42 -2.70
C GLY A 60 0.14 20.45 -3.76
N LEU A 61 0.28 20.79 -5.05
CA LEU A 61 -0.09 19.90 -6.15
C LEU A 61 0.83 18.66 -6.23
N ILE A 62 2.14 18.82 -6.02
CA ILE A 62 3.11 17.72 -6.05
C ILE A 62 2.84 16.74 -4.90
N ILE A 63 2.70 17.25 -3.67
CA ILE A 63 2.45 16.40 -2.50
C ILE A 63 1.06 15.74 -2.56
N ALA A 64 0.04 16.44 -3.08
CA ALA A 64 -1.29 15.87 -3.27
C ALA A 64 -1.30 14.75 -4.31
N THR A 65 -0.61 14.91 -5.44
CA THR A 65 -0.52 13.83 -6.46
C THR A 65 0.28 12.64 -5.95
N MET A 66 1.31 12.88 -5.13
CA MET A 66 2.04 11.82 -4.44
C MET A 66 1.13 11.02 -3.49
N LEU A 67 0.28 11.70 -2.69
CA LEU A 67 -0.70 11.04 -1.82
C LEU A 67 -1.73 10.24 -2.64
N VAL A 68 -2.26 10.80 -3.72
CA VAL A 68 -3.21 10.09 -4.60
C VAL A 68 -2.58 8.82 -5.17
N ARG A 69 -1.31 8.87 -5.57
CA ARG A 69 -0.60 7.69 -6.06
C ARG A 69 -0.44 6.63 -4.97
N ALA A 70 -0.10 7.03 -3.74
CA ALA A 70 0.00 6.11 -2.61
C ALA A 70 -1.35 5.43 -2.31
N VAL A 71 -2.45 6.19 -2.27
CA VAL A 71 -3.80 5.64 -2.07
C VAL A 71 -4.17 4.69 -3.21
N THR A 72 -3.87 5.05 -4.46
CA THR A 72 -4.13 4.18 -5.62
C THR A 72 -3.35 2.87 -5.53
N HIS A 73 -2.11 2.92 -5.05
CA HIS A 73 -1.30 1.72 -4.82
C HIS A 73 -1.92 0.83 -3.72
N PHE A 74 -2.39 1.42 -2.64
CA PHE A 74 -3.11 0.70 -1.58
C PHE A 74 -4.36 0.00 -2.10
N ASP A 75 -5.20 0.71 -2.86
CA ASP A 75 -6.42 0.15 -3.44
C ASP A 75 -6.10 -1.00 -4.41
N ALA A 76 -5.06 -0.87 -5.23
CA ALA A 76 -4.61 -1.95 -6.12
C ALA A 76 -4.13 -3.19 -5.35
N ALA A 77 -3.52 -3.01 -4.17
CA ALA A 77 -3.11 -4.10 -3.30
C ALA A 77 -4.31 -4.82 -2.65
N VAL A 78 -5.34 -4.05 -2.24
CA VAL A 78 -6.63 -4.60 -1.78
C VAL A 78 -7.28 -5.42 -2.89
N ASP A 79 -7.39 -4.83 -4.09
CA ASP A 79 -8.03 -5.47 -5.24
C ASP A 79 -7.32 -6.75 -5.67
N ALA A 80 -5.97 -6.75 -5.73
CA ALA A 80 -5.20 -7.94 -6.07
C ALA A 80 -5.44 -9.09 -5.08
N THR A 81 -5.47 -8.77 -3.78
CA THR A 81 -5.75 -9.73 -2.70
C THR A 81 -7.15 -10.31 -2.83
N GLN A 82 -8.15 -9.44 -3.01
CA GLN A 82 -9.55 -9.86 -3.17
C GLN A 82 -9.76 -10.67 -4.46
N HIS A 83 -9.08 -10.30 -5.55
CA HIS A 83 -9.18 -10.97 -6.83
C HIS A 83 -8.65 -12.40 -6.74
N GLU A 84 -7.48 -12.62 -6.14
CA GLU A 84 -6.92 -13.97 -5.95
C GLU A 84 -7.85 -14.87 -5.13
N ALA A 85 -8.36 -14.37 -3.99
CA ALA A 85 -9.32 -15.11 -3.16
C ALA A 85 -10.62 -15.43 -3.93
N THR A 86 -11.13 -14.48 -4.71
CA THR A 86 -12.33 -14.67 -5.54
C THR A 86 -12.10 -15.68 -6.66
N ARG A 87 -10.91 -15.69 -7.29
CA ARG A 87 -10.54 -16.68 -8.31
C ARG A 87 -10.45 -18.09 -7.74
N ALA A 88 -9.97 -18.25 -6.51
CA ALA A 88 -9.99 -19.54 -5.82
C ALA A 88 -11.42 -20.06 -5.62
N ALA A 89 -12.33 -19.22 -5.15
CA ALA A 89 -13.74 -19.58 -4.99
C ALA A 89 -14.42 -19.88 -6.34
N ALA A 90 -14.14 -19.10 -7.39
CA ALA A 90 -14.67 -19.32 -8.74
C ALA A 90 -14.19 -20.65 -9.33
N PHE A 91 -12.90 -20.96 -9.18
CA PHE A 91 -12.32 -22.25 -9.56
C PHE A 91 -13.05 -23.42 -8.90
N TYR A 92 -13.26 -23.37 -7.58
CA TYR A 92 -13.97 -24.42 -6.86
C TYR A 92 -15.42 -24.57 -7.33
N ARG A 93 -16.15 -23.45 -7.48
CA ARG A 93 -17.55 -23.47 -7.95
C ARG A 93 -17.67 -24.11 -9.33
N THR A 94 -16.78 -23.77 -10.28
CA THR A 94 -16.78 -24.39 -11.60
C THR A 94 -16.48 -25.90 -11.54
N ALA A 95 -15.57 -26.33 -10.66
CA ALA A 95 -15.29 -27.75 -10.46
C ALA A 95 -16.52 -28.52 -9.93
N VAL A 96 -17.26 -27.93 -8.97
CA VAL A 96 -18.51 -28.49 -8.42
C VAL A 96 -19.59 -28.66 -9.49
N GLU A 97 -19.77 -27.66 -10.36
CA GLU A 97 -20.76 -27.74 -11.45
C GLU A 97 -20.42 -28.81 -12.51
N GLY A 98 -19.13 -29.14 -12.64
CA GLY A 98 -18.61 -30.17 -13.56
C GLY A 98 -18.86 -31.59 -13.06
N SER A 99 -18.34 -31.94 -11.88
CA SER A 99 -18.63 -33.22 -11.22
C SER A 99 -18.28 -33.21 -9.73
N ALA A 100 -19.00 -34.03 -8.95
CA ALA A 100 -18.71 -34.23 -7.53
C ALA A 100 -17.35 -34.92 -7.30
N GLU A 101 -16.88 -35.73 -8.24
CA GLU A 101 -15.55 -36.32 -8.16
C GLU A 101 -14.44 -35.27 -8.32
N LEU A 102 -14.55 -34.41 -9.34
CA LEU A 102 -13.59 -33.34 -9.57
C LEU A 102 -13.55 -32.39 -8.38
N ALA A 103 -14.72 -31.98 -7.87
CA ALA A 103 -14.84 -31.14 -6.68
C ALA A 103 -14.08 -31.70 -5.48
N ARG A 104 -14.29 -32.98 -5.13
CA ARG A 104 -13.59 -33.64 -4.01
C ARG A 104 -12.07 -33.68 -4.21
N ARG A 105 -11.60 -33.93 -5.44
CA ARG A 105 -10.16 -34.00 -5.75
C ARG A 105 -9.47 -32.63 -5.67
N VAL A 106 -10.16 -31.55 -6.02
CA VAL A 106 -9.57 -30.19 -6.00
C VAL A 106 -9.73 -29.46 -4.67
N GLN A 107 -10.68 -29.87 -3.82
CA GLN A 107 -11.01 -29.15 -2.59
C GLN A 107 -9.81 -29.07 -1.62
N ALA A 108 -9.22 -30.21 -1.27
CA ALA A 108 -8.15 -30.25 -0.27
C ALA A 108 -6.89 -29.49 -0.72
N PRO A 109 -6.36 -29.65 -1.95
CA PRO A 109 -5.22 -28.86 -2.41
C PRO A 109 -5.53 -27.35 -2.48
N LEU A 110 -6.76 -26.96 -2.83
CA LEU A 110 -7.17 -25.56 -2.86
C LEU A 110 -7.28 -24.94 -1.47
N LEU A 111 -7.82 -25.67 -0.50
CA LEU A 111 -7.84 -25.22 0.90
C LEU A 111 -6.42 -25.11 1.47
N GLU A 112 -5.53 -26.07 1.15
CA GLU A 112 -4.13 -25.99 1.56
C GLU A 112 -3.40 -24.81 0.90
N TYR A 113 -3.76 -24.47 -0.35
CA TYR A 113 -3.28 -23.26 -0.99
C TYR A 113 -3.67 -22.00 -0.20
N LEU A 114 -4.97 -21.81 0.06
CA LEU A 114 -5.47 -20.62 0.79
C LEU A 114 -4.88 -20.53 2.20
N ARG A 115 -4.75 -21.66 2.90
CA ARG A 115 -4.11 -21.73 4.21
C ARG A 115 -2.62 -21.44 4.14
N GLY A 116 -1.92 -21.91 3.12
CA GLY A 116 -0.52 -21.60 2.87
C GLY A 116 -0.30 -20.11 2.63
N VAL A 117 -1.19 -19.47 1.86
CA VAL A 117 -1.15 -18.01 1.67
C VAL A 117 -1.28 -17.29 3.02
N MET A 118 -2.28 -17.61 3.84
CA MET A 118 -2.47 -16.96 5.16
C MET A 118 -1.37 -17.29 6.18
N ARG A 119 -0.94 -18.55 6.26
CA ARG A 119 0.01 -19.02 7.29
C ARG A 119 1.46 -18.63 6.98
N ASP A 120 1.85 -18.74 5.71
CA ASP A 120 3.26 -18.71 5.32
C ASP A 120 3.60 -17.46 4.49
N GLU A 121 2.77 -17.10 3.50
CA GLU A 121 3.06 -15.99 2.59
C GLU A 121 2.70 -14.64 3.18
N TRP A 122 1.51 -14.52 3.78
CA TRP A 122 1.02 -13.26 4.33
C TRP A 122 1.96 -12.69 5.40
N PRO A 123 2.45 -13.47 6.38
CA PRO A 123 3.39 -12.96 7.37
C PRO A 123 4.76 -12.60 6.78
N ARG A 124 5.18 -13.24 5.68
CA ARG A 124 6.41 -12.89 4.96
C ARG A 124 6.24 -11.57 4.21
N GLN A 125 5.11 -11.41 3.52
CA GLN A 125 4.71 -10.19 2.82
C GLN A 125 4.66 -8.98 3.76
N MET A 126 4.05 -9.13 4.94
CA MET A 126 4.03 -8.08 5.98
C MET A 126 5.42 -7.69 6.52
N ARG A 127 6.45 -8.51 6.28
CA ARG A 127 7.83 -8.27 6.71
C ARG A 127 8.74 -7.85 5.55
N GLY A 128 8.21 -7.72 4.33
CA GLY A 128 9.00 -7.46 3.13
C GLY A 128 9.95 -8.60 2.78
N LEU A 129 9.61 -9.83 3.17
CA LEU A 129 10.40 -11.01 2.84
C LEU A 129 9.94 -11.56 1.48
N PRO A 130 10.87 -12.07 0.66
CA PRO A 130 10.52 -12.65 -0.63
C PRO A 130 9.59 -13.85 -0.47
N ILE A 131 8.60 -13.93 -1.35
CA ILE A 131 7.69 -15.07 -1.49
C ILE A 131 8.09 -15.81 -2.76
N GLU A 132 8.19 -17.14 -2.66
CA GLU A 132 8.52 -17.99 -3.80
C GLU A 132 7.40 -17.89 -4.86
N PRO A 133 7.75 -17.64 -6.15
CA PRO A 133 6.76 -17.62 -7.23
C PRO A 133 6.04 -18.96 -7.39
N ALA A 134 6.75 -20.07 -7.12
CA ALA A 134 6.20 -21.41 -7.20
C ALA A 134 5.21 -21.69 -6.05
N ALA A 135 4.02 -22.16 -6.41
CA ALA A 135 3.00 -22.63 -5.46
C ALA A 135 2.73 -24.14 -5.68
N PRO A 136 3.30 -25.03 -4.86
CA PRO A 136 3.17 -26.48 -5.06
C PRO A 136 1.72 -26.97 -4.99
N GLN A 137 0.87 -26.29 -4.22
CA GLN A 137 -0.56 -26.58 -4.12
C GLN A 137 -1.29 -26.27 -5.43
N LEU A 138 -0.96 -25.17 -6.12
CA LEU A 138 -1.51 -24.88 -7.44
C LEU A 138 -1.03 -25.89 -8.48
N ALA A 139 0.24 -26.30 -8.42
CA ALA A 139 0.77 -27.35 -9.30
C ALA A 139 0.05 -28.70 -9.08
N THR A 140 -0.29 -29.01 -7.83
CA THR A 140 -1.11 -30.18 -7.49
C THR A 140 -2.49 -30.09 -8.13
N LEU A 141 -3.14 -28.92 -8.10
CA LEU A 141 -4.41 -28.70 -8.80
C LEU A 141 -4.28 -28.93 -10.31
N SER A 142 -3.21 -28.44 -10.94
CA SER A 142 -2.95 -28.69 -12.37
C SER A 142 -2.83 -30.17 -12.69
N THR A 143 -2.16 -30.95 -11.82
CA THR A 143 -2.07 -32.41 -11.96
C THR A 143 -3.44 -33.07 -11.82
N VAL A 144 -4.24 -32.67 -10.82
CA VAL A 144 -5.61 -33.18 -10.64
C VAL A 144 -6.48 -32.95 -11.87
N LEU A 145 -6.41 -31.77 -12.50
CA LEU A 145 -7.18 -31.48 -13.72
C LEU A 145 -6.67 -32.27 -14.93
N ARG A 146 -5.38 -32.56 -15.00
CA ARG A 146 -4.76 -33.33 -16.08
C ARG A 146 -5.16 -34.81 -16.02
N ASP A 147 -5.21 -35.37 -14.81
CA ASP A 147 -5.46 -36.79 -14.57
C ASP A 147 -6.95 -37.12 -14.45
N TYR A 148 -7.82 -36.11 -14.50
CA TYR A 148 -9.27 -36.29 -14.46
C TYR A 148 -9.81 -36.72 -15.84
N ASP A 149 -10.47 -37.88 -15.89
CA ASP A 149 -11.05 -38.44 -17.11
C ASP A 149 -12.57 -38.15 -17.19
N PRO A 150 -13.02 -37.21 -18.04
CA PRO A 150 -14.43 -36.85 -18.14
C PRO A 150 -15.25 -37.87 -18.95
N ALA A 151 -16.31 -38.42 -18.35
CA ALA A 151 -17.17 -39.42 -18.99
C ALA A 151 -18.30 -38.84 -19.87
N THR A 152 -18.59 -37.53 -19.77
CA THR A 152 -19.70 -36.89 -20.49
C THR A 152 -19.28 -35.59 -21.18
N PRO A 153 -19.97 -35.17 -22.26
CA PRO A 153 -19.71 -33.88 -22.91
C PRO A 153 -19.82 -32.69 -21.94
N LYS A 154 -20.75 -32.75 -20.97
CA LYS A 154 -20.88 -31.73 -19.91
C LYS A 154 -19.61 -31.66 -19.06
N GLN A 155 -19.08 -32.80 -18.63
CA GLN A 155 -17.85 -32.85 -17.83
C GLN A 155 -16.63 -32.35 -18.61
N VAL A 156 -16.53 -32.63 -19.91
CA VAL A 156 -15.47 -32.07 -20.78
C VAL A 156 -15.51 -30.55 -20.80
N ALA A 157 -16.70 -29.96 -21.02
CA ALA A 157 -16.86 -28.50 -21.05
C ALA A 157 -16.49 -27.84 -19.72
N TYR A 158 -16.94 -28.40 -18.60
CA TYR A 158 -16.59 -27.88 -17.28
C TYR A 158 -15.13 -28.10 -16.91
N LEU A 159 -14.49 -29.20 -17.34
CA LEU A 159 -13.06 -29.42 -17.14
C LEU A 159 -12.24 -28.31 -17.82
N GLN A 160 -12.56 -27.98 -19.08
CA GLN A 160 -11.92 -26.88 -19.82
C GLN A 160 -12.12 -25.54 -19.11
N GLN A 161 -13.36 -25.25 -18.67
CA GLN A 161 -13.64 -24.03 -17.93
C GLN A 161 -12.89 -23.97 -16.59
N THR A 162 -12.76 -25.10 -15.89
CA THR A 162 -12.01 -25.20 -14.63
C THR A 162 -10.52 -24.96 -14.86
N GLN A 163 -9.94 -25.44 -15.96
CA GLN A 163 -8.55 -25.13 -16.35
C GLN A 163 -8.36 -23.63 -16.60
N VAL A 164 -9.31 -22.98 -17.25
CA VAL A 164 -9.29 -21.51 -17.43
C VAL A 164 -9.33 -20.78 -16.09
N GLN A 165 -10.18 -21.21 -15.16
CA GLN A 165 -10.23 -20.61 -13.81
C GLN A 165 -8.91 -20.82 -13.04
N LEU A 166 -8.26 -21.99 -13.18
CA LEU A 166 -6.97 -22.25 -12.55
C LEU A 166 -5.88 -21.32 -13.11
N ASN A 167 -5.84 -21.12 -14.43
CA ASN A 167 -4.91 -20.17 -15.05
C ASN A 167 -5.15 -18.73 -14.58
N GLN A 168 -6.43 -18.35 -14.40
CA GLN A 168 -6.78 -17.04 -13.85
C GLN A 168 -6.37 -16.89 -12.38
N LEU A 169 -6.40 -17.97 -11.58
CA LEU A 169 -5.89 -17.97 -10.22
C LEU A 169 -4.36 -17.80 -10.19
N TYR A 170 -3.63 -18.48 -11.08
CA TYR A 170 -2.19 -18.26 -11.26
C TYR A 170 -1.87 -16.80 -11.61
N ALA A 171 -2.59 -16.23 -12.57
CA ALA A 171 -2.41 -14.84 -12.96
C ALA A 171 -2.71 -13.86 -11.82
N ALA A 172 -3.79 -14.09 -11.06
CA ALA A 172 -4.15 -13.27 -9.91
C ALA A 172 -3.07 -13.31 -8.81
N ARG A 173 -2.54 -14.50 -8.50
CA ARG A 173 -1.42 -14.66 -7.57
C ARG A 173 -0.19 -13.88 -8.05
N HIS A 174 0.20 -14.04 -9.32
CA HIS A 174 1.35 -13.30 -9.85
C HIS A 174 1.15 -11.78 -9.79
N ALA A 175 -0.06 -11.28 -10.06
CA ALA A 175 -0.38 -9.87 -9.92
C ALA A 175 -0.22 -9.38 -8.47
N ARG A 176 -0.69 -10.15 -7.47
CA ARG A 176 -0.45 -9.81 -6.05
C ARG A 176 1.04 -9.75 -5.73
N LEU A 177 1.82 -10.76 -6.15
CA LEU A 177 3.25 -10.81 -5.86
C LEU A 177 4.03 -9.70 -6.57
N ALA A 178 3.62 -9.28 -7.77
CA ALA A 178 4.26 -8.17 -8.48
C ALA A 178 4.02 -6.81 -7.81
N ASN A 179 2.89 -6.64 -7.10
CA ASN A 179 2.60 -5.42 -6.33
C ASN A 179 3.46 -5.28 -5.06
N LEU A 180 4.26 -6.29 -4.67
CA LEU A 180 5.12 -6.21 -3.49
C LEU A 180 6.26 -5.20 -3.64
N ASP A 181 6.77 -5.03 -4.86
CA ASP A 181 7.99 -4.26 -5.13
C ASP A 181 7.70 -2.83 -5.64
N THR A 182 6.42 -2.45 -5.78
CA THR A 182 6.04 -1.20 -6.45
C THR A 182 5.81 -0.07 -5.45
N THR A 183 6.86 0.58 -4.96
CA THR A 183 6.73 1.77 -4.10
C THR A 183 6.93 3.08 -4.87
N ILE A 184 6.67 4.21 -4.22
CA ILE A 184 7.06 5.51 -4.76
C ILE A 184 8.60 5.61 -4.81
N PRO A 185 9.21 5.97 -5.96
CA PRO A 185 10.66 6.14 -6.08
C PRO A 185 11.21 7.19 -5.11
N GLU A 186 12.43 6.95 -4.63
CA GLU A 186 13.10 7.79 -3.64
C GLU A 186 13.29 9.24 -4.12
N GLU A 187 13.40 9.46 -5.43
CA GLU A 187 13.54 10.78 -6.03
C GLU A 187 12.31 11.66 -5.74
N ILE A 188 11.11 11.08 -5.78
CA ILE A 188 9.87 11.81 -5.48
C ILE A 188 9.82 12.20 -4.01
N TRP A 189 10.29 11.32 -3.12
CA TRP A 189 10.43 11.64 -1.69
C TRP A 189 11.40 12.80 -1.46
N ILE A 190 12.58 12.77 -2.09
CA ILE A 190 13.59 13.82 -1.97
C ILE A 190 13.02 15.18 -2.44
N ILE A 191 12.32 15.21 -3.57
CA ILE A 191 11.69 16.43 -4.09
C ILE A 191 10.67 17.00 -3.09
N ASN A 192 9.86 16.13 -2.46
CA ASN A 192 8.84 16.56 -1.50
C ASN A 192 9.46 17.10 -0.21
N LEU A 193 10.51 16.46 0.31
CA LEU A 193 11.25 16.93 1.49
C LEU A 193 11.95 18.26 1.23
N LEU A 194 12.54 18.44 0.04
CA LEU A 194 13.15 19.70 -0.35
C LEU A 194 12.12 20.83 -0.44
N GLY A 195 10.93 20.55 -0.99
CA GLY A 195 9.83 21.51 -1.05
C GLY A 195 9.35 21.94 0.34
N GLU A 196 9.18 21.00 1.28
CA GLU A 196 8.84 21.32 2.67
C GLU A 196 9.91 22.22 3.32
N LEU A 197 11.18 21.86 3.15
CA LEU A 197 12.30 22.65 3.67
C LEU A 197 12.31 24.08 3.10
N MET A 198 12.10 24.24 1.79
CA MET A 198 12.05 25.56 1.15
C MET A 198 10.90 26.42 1.69
N LEU A 199 9.71 25.84 1.85
CA LEU A 199 8.56 26.55 2.42
C LEU A 199 8.82 26.99 3.86
N ILE A 200 9.43 26.13 4.69
CA ILE A 200 9.81 26.47 6.07
C ILE A 200 10.84 27.62 6.08
N LEU A 201 11.83 27.59 5.19
CA LEU A 201 12.84 28.65 5.08
C LEU A 201 12.22 30.00 4.69
N PHE A 202 11.34 30.02 3.69
CA PHE A 202 10.62 31.25 3.31
C PHE A 202 9.70 31.74 4.42
N ALA A 203 9.02 30.84 5.11
CA ALA A 203 8.16 31.19 6.24
C ALA A 203 8.95 31.88 7.35
N TRP A 204 10.19 31.46 7.62
CA TRP A 204 11.09 32.11 8.58
C TRP A 204 11.67 33.44 8.11
N MET A 205 11.74 33.69 6.81
CA MET A 205 12.20 34.96 6.25
C MET A 205 11.16 36.08 6.44
N MET A 206 9.87 35.73 6.56
CA MET A 206 8.83 36.71 6.88
C MET A 206 9.00 37.31 8.29
N HIS A 207 8.80 38.61 8.40
CA HIS A 207 8.78 39.29 9.69
C HIS A 207 7.38 39.22 10.33
N ILE A 208 7.29 38.60 11.51
CA ILE A 208 6.14 38.67 12.42
C ILE A 208 6.62 39.20 13.78
N PRO A 209 6.04 40.30 14.33
CA PRO A 209 6.54 40.93 15.55
C PRO A 209 6.55 40.00 16.77
N ARG A 210 5.51 39.17 16.91
CA ARG A 210 5.38 38.18 17.99
C ARG A 210 6.07 36.88 17.60
N LYS A 211 7.29 36.65 18.12
CA LYS A 211 8.10 35.44 17.82
C LYS A 211 7.41 34.12 18.16
N SER A 212 6.60 34.09 19.23
CA SER A 212 5.83 32.89 19.60
C SER A 212 4.74 32.58 18.58
N LEU A 213 4.04 33.60 18.09
CA LEU A 213 3.04 33.47 17.04
C LEU A 213 3.70 33.02 15.72
N HIS A 214 4.83 33.61 15.36
CA HIS A 214 5.58 33.20 14.16
C HIS A 214 5.97 31.73 14.23
N LEU A 215 6.57 31.29 15.35
CA LEU A 215 6.92 29.89 15.55
C LEU A 215 5.70 28.98 15.46
N ALA A 216 4.57 29.36 16.08
CA ALA A 216 3.34 28.56 16.03
C ALA A 216 2.81 28.41 14.59
N LEU A 217 2.85 29.47 13.78
CA LEU A 217 2.41 29.43 12.38
C LEU A 217 3.33 28.55 11.52
N VAL A 218 4.65 28.69 11.64
CA VAL A 218 5.60 27.87 10.88
C VAL A 218 5.54 26.41 11.32
N ALA A 219 5.44 26.15 12.63
CA ALA A 219 5.28 24.79 13.14
C ALA A 219 3.97 24.16 12.67
N GLY A 220 2.86 24.92 12.68
CA GLY A 220 1.59 24.46 12.15
C GLY A 220 1.66 24.10 10.67
N LEU A 221 2.34 24.91 9.86
CA LEU A 221 2.60 24.62 8.44
C LEU A 221 3.41 23.33 8.28
N ALA A 222 4.54 23.20 8.98
CA ALA A 222 5.38 22.01 8.91
C ALA A 222 4.64 20.74 9.35
N ILE A 223 3.89 20.80 10.47
CA ILE A 223 3.07 19.68 10.94
C ILE A 223 2.03 19.30 9.88
N SER A 224 1.36 20.27 9.26
CA SER A 224 0.33 19.98 8.25
C SER A 224 0.90 19.23 7.03
N ILE A 225 2.09 19.64 6.57
CA ILE A 225 2.79 18.98 5.45
C ILE A 225 3.27 17.59 5.88
N SER A 226 3.89 17.49 7.06
CA SER A 226 4.39 16.25 7.63
C SER A 226 3.29 15.21 7.85
N ILE A 227 2.05 15.61 8.20
CA ILE A 227 0.90 14.69 8.29
C ILE A 227 0.57 14.10 6.91
N VAL A 228 0.60 14.91 5.85
CA VAL A 228 0.36 14.42 4.49
C VAL A 228 1.47 13.46 4.07
N LEU A 229 2.74 13.77 4.32
CA LEU A 229 3.86 12.86 4.04
C LEU A 229 3.76 11.54 4.83
N ALA A 230 3.34 11.60 6.09
CA ALA A 230 3.09 10.41 6.90
C ALA A 230 1.96 9.55 6.30
N ALA A 231 0.83 10.17 5.93
CA ALA A 231 -0.26 9.48 5.26
C ALA A 231 0.21 8.83 3.95
N THR A 232 0.97 9.56 3.12
CA THR A 232 1.55 9.02 1.90
C THR A 232 2.41 7.79 2.16
N LEU A 233 3.26 7.80 3.19
CA LEU A 233 4.08 6.64 3.54
C LEU A 233 3.23 5.43 3.95
N ILE A 234 2.20 5.67 4.77
CA ILE A 234 1.29 4.62 5.24
C ILE A 234 0.59 3.96 4.04
N TYR A 235 0.02 4.75 3.12
CA TYR A 235 -0.68 4.21 1.96
C TYR A 235 0.27 3.60 0.91
N ASP A 236 1.51 4.09 0.78
CA ASP A 236 2.50 3.52 -0.14
C ASP A 236 3.05 2.16 0.34
N THR A 237 2.74 1.77 1.59
CA THR A 237 3.23 0.54 2.22
C THR A 237 2.07 -0.38 2.64
N PRO A 238 1.24 -0.87 1.70
CA PRO A 238 -0.07 -1.46 1.98
C PRO A 238 -0.08 -2.71 2.85
N PHE A 239 1.06 -3.39 3.02
CA PHE A 239 1.14 -4.62 3.82
C PHE A 239 1.77 -4.42 5.20
N TYR A 240 2.10 -3.19 5.58
CA TYR A 240 2.83 -2.89 6.81
C TYR A 240 2.02 -2.02 7.77
N GLY A 241 2.29 -2.16 9.06
CA GLY A 241 1.65 -1.36 10.10
C GLY A 241 0.22 -1.82 10.45
N ASP A 242 -0.53 -0.93 11.07
CA ASP A 242 -1.91 -1.14 11.53
C ASP A 242 -2.97 -0.81 10.47
N ILE A 243 -2.65 0.09 9.53
CA ILE A 243 -3.45 0.36 8.33
C ILE A 243 -2.84 -0.47 7.19
N ALA A 244 -3.21 -1.75 7.16
CA ALA A 244 -2.71 -2.71 6.19
C ALA A 244 -3.84 -3.48 5.50
N VAL A 245 -3.58 -3.99 4.30
CA VAL A 245 -4.44 -4.92 3.59
C VAL A 245 -4.66 -6.16 4.45
N SER A 246 -5.90 -6.62 4.51
CA SER A 246 -6.31 -7.76 5.33
C SER A 246 -6.25 -9.08 4.55
N GLU A 247 -5.86 -10.16 5.22
CA GLU A 247 -5.99 -11.53 4.69
C GLU A 247 -7.43 -12.08 4.74
N ALA A 248 -8.39 -11.31 5.26
CA ALA A 248 -9.79 -11.72 5.41
C ALA A 248 -10.42 -12.32 4.13
N PRO A 249 -10.18 -11.81 2.91
CA PRO A 249 -10.72 -12.42 1.69
C PRO A 249 -10.34 -13.90 1.53
N TYR A 250 -9.12 -14.31 1.89
CA TYR A 250 -8.70 -15.72 1.83
C TYR A 250 -9.42 -16.57 2.86
N ARG A 251 -9.63 -16.04 4.07
CA ARG A 251 -10.39 -16.72 5.12
C ARG A 251 -11.83 -16.96 4.66
N HIS A 252 -12.50 -15.91 4.17
CA HIS A 252 -13.85 -16.03 3.63
C HIS A 252 -13.94 -17.02 2.46
N ALA A 253 -12.96 -17.02 1.54
CA ALA A 253 -12.93 -17.99 0.45
C ALA A 253 -12.76 -19.42 0.97
N ALA A 254 -11.85 -19.64 1.94
CA ALA A 254 -11.60 -20.95 2.54
C ALA A 254 -12.84 -21.48 3.30
N ASP A 255 -13.49 -20.62 4.09
CA ASP A 255 -14.70 -20.96 4.83
C ASP A 255 -15.84 -21.34 3.86
N ASN A 256 -16.06 -20.54 2.82
CA ASN A 256 -17.06 -20.84 1.78
C ASN A 256 -16.80 -22.18 1.07
N ILE A 257 -15.54 -22.50 0.76
CA ILE A 257 -15.16 -23.78 0.12
C ILE A 257 -15.30 -24.96 1.09
N ALA A 258 -15.07 -24.75 2.38
CA ALA A 258 -15.26 -25.77 3.40
C ALA A 258 -16.76 -26.05 3.62
N ASP A 259 -17.57 -25.01 3.78
CA ASP A 259 -19.01 -25.14 4.06
C ASP A 259 -19.79 -25.71 2.88
N SER A 260 -19.41 -25.34 1.64
CA SER A 260 -20.04 -25.89 0.44
C SER A 260 -19.86 -27.41 0.28
N SER A 261 -18.87 -28.03 0.94
CA SER A 261 -18.77 -29.49 0.99
C SER A 261 -19.77 -30.18 1.92
N LEU A 262 -20.46 -29.43 2.77
CA LEU A 262 -21.56 -29.96 3.58
C LEU A 262 -22.90 -30.00 2.83
N SER A 263 -22.97 -29.41 1.64
CA SER A 263 -24.20 -29.25 0.85
C SER A 263 -24.36 -30.25 -0.30
N TYR A 264 -23.36 -31.11 -0.55
CA TYR A 264 -23.33 -32.10 -1.63
C TYR A 264 -22.86 -33.46 -1.12
#